data_AF-A0A947J719-F1
#
_entry.id   AF-A0A947J719-F1
#
_cell.length_a   1.000
_cell.length_b   1.000
_cell.length_c   1.000
_cell.angle_alpha   90.00
_cell.angle_beta   90.00
_cell.angle_gamma   90.00
#
_symmetry.space_group_name_H-M   'P 1'
#
loop_
_entity.id
_entity.type
_entity.pdbx_description
1 polymer ?
#
loop_
_entity_poly.entity_id
_entity_poly.type
_entity_poly.pdbx_seq_one_letter_code
_entity_poly.pdbx_strand_id
1 'polypeptide(L)'
;MKKKSLFLLTLVFAFGLVLGGGLFQVGEAQAKSEAQDDILGLNYVADSDLSNEDPRTIIGRIIGVAFGLLGAIFVIIILYGGFKWMTAGGNPDNTTKARQIIFSGIIGLAIILMAWAITNFVIGSLKDATDSSGRQKFPDLK
;
A
#
# COMPACT_ATOMS: atom_id res chain seq x y z
N MET A 1 14.42 30.04 -3.64
CA MET A 1 13.62 29.15 -2.77
C MET A 1 12.76 28.14 -3.55
N LYS A 2 12.23 28.47 -4.74
CA LYS A 2 11.38 27.57 -5.56
C LYS A 2 12.07 26.30 -6.11
N LYS A 3 13.38 26.35 -6.42
CA LYS A 3 14.13 25.21 -7.01
C LYS A 3 14.34 24.02 -6.05
N LYS A 4 14.41 24.25 -4.74
CA LYS A 4 14.61 23.20 -3.72
C LYS A 4 13.32 22.40 -3.45
N SER A 5 12.17 23.07 -3.49
CA SER A 5 10.85 22.44 -3.42
C SER A 5 10.52 21.64 -4.70
N LEU A 6 10.99 22.10 -5.86
CA LEU A 6 10.87 21.37 -7.12
C LEU A 6 11.70 20.07 -7.11
N PHE A 7 12.92 20.12 -6.55
CA PHE A 7 13.81 18.95 -6.45
C PHE A 7 13.27 17.87 -5.48
N LEU A 8 12.64 18.29 -4.37
CA LEU A 8 11.96 17.37 -3.44
C LEU A 8 10.75 16.70 -4.10
N LEU A 9 9.98 17.42 -4.93
CA LEU A 9 8.83 16.88 -5.64
C LEU A 9 9.25 15.85 -6.70
N THR A 10 10.33 16.11 -7.46
CA THR A 10 10.87 15.14 -8.42
C THR A 10 11.48 13.91 -7.75
N LEU A 11 12.13 14.08 -6.59
CA LEU A 11 12.68 12.95 -5.82
C LEU A 11 11.56 12.09 -5.23
N VAL A 12 10.48 12.69 -4.78
CA VAL A 12 9.26 11.98 -4.32
C VAL A 12 8.54 11.28 -5.46
N PHE A 13 8.48 11.88 -6.65
CA PHE A 13 7.91 11.22 -7.83
C PHE A 13 8.79 10.04 -8.28
N ALA A 14 10.12 10.20 -8.27
CA ALA A 14 11.06 9.13 -8.55
C ALA A 14 11.03 8.02 -7.47
N PHE A 15 10.88 8.38 -6.19
CA PHE A 15 10.76 7.42 -5.09
C PHE A 15 9.39 6.73 -5.09
N GLY A 16 8.33 7.43 -5.49
CA GLY A 16 7.01 6.86 -5.77
C GLY A 16 7.02 5.95 -6.99
N LEU A 17 7.88 6.20 -7.99
CA LEU A 17 8.09 5.30 -9.13
C LEU A 17 8.98 4.11 -8.78
N VAL A 18 9.96 4.26 -7.87
CA VAL A 18 10.84 3.18 -7.42
C VAL A 18 10.16 2.28 -6.36
N LEU A 19 9.37 2.82 -5.44
CA LEU A 19 8.57 2.05 -4.47
C LEU A 19 7.21 1.63 -5.01
N GLY A 20 6.54 2.48 -5.80
CA GLY A 20 5.33 2.10 -6.54
C GLY A 20 5.63 1.13 -7.68
N GLY A 21 6.83 1.22 -8.27
CA GLY A 21 7.40 0.19 -9.14
C GLY A 21 7.79 -1.08 -8.38
N GLY A 22 8.15 -0.99 -7.10
CA GLY A 22 8.47 -2.13 -6.25
C GLY A 22 7.27 -2.98 -5.82
N LEU A 23 6.06 -2.41 -5.82
CA LEU A 23 4.79 -3.16 -5.73
C LEU A 23 4.13 -3.41 -7.09
N PHE A 24 4.63 -2.78 -8.14
CA PHE A 24 4.43 -3.20 -9.53
C PHE A 24 5.48 -4.26 -9.90
N GLN A 25 5.46 -5.39 -9.18
CA GLN A 25 5.88 -6.63 -9.82
C GLN A 25 4.82 -6.94 -10.88
N VAL A 26 4.99 -6.35 -12.07
CA VAL A 26 4.85 -7.17 -13.28
C VAL A 26 5.82 -8.30 -13.04
N GLY A 27 5.29 -9.49 -12.73
CA GLY A 27 6.07 -10.71 -12.81
C GLY A 27 6.81 -10.69 -14.13
N GLU A 28 8.03 -11.20 -14.15
CA GLU A 28 8.87 -11.26 -15.34
C GLU A 28 8.05 -11.75 -16.54
N ALA A 29 7.46 -10.82 -17.29
CA ALA A 29 7.05 -11.05 -18.65
C ALA A 29 8.38 -11.02 -19.40
N GLN A 30 9.05 -12.16 -19.37
CA GLN A 30 10.09 -12.46 -20.34
C GLN A 30 9.51 -12.06 -21.69
N ALA A 31 10.18 -11.11 -22.33
CA ALA A 31 9.88 -10.72 -23.68
C ALA A 31 9.85 -11.97 -24.56
N LYS A 32 8.65 -12.43 -24.92
CA LYS A 32 8.40 -13.13 -26.16
C LYS A 32 7.30 -12.38 -26.87
N SER A 33 7.78 -11.57 -27.81
CA SER A 33 7.02 -11.10 -28.96
C SER A 33 6.09 -12.20 -29.46
N GLU A 34 4.84 -11.84 -29.74
CA GLU A 34 4.24 -12.10 -31.05
C GLU A 34 3.15 -11.06 -31.29
N ALA A 35 3.26 -10.39 -32.43
CA ALA A 35 2.33 -9.37 -32.87
C ALA A 35 1.00 -10.04 -33.26
N GLN A 36 -0.11 -9.66 -32.62
CA GLN A 36 -1.44 -9.87 -33.16
C GLN A 36 -2.30 -8.65 -32.81
N ASP A 37 -2.81 -7.99 -33.84
CA ASP A 37 -3.53 -6.71 -33.77
C ASP A 37 -4.87 -6.85 -33.03
N ASP A 38 -4.90 -6.54 -31.73
CA ASP A 38 -6.11 -6.55 -30.91
C ASP A 38 -6.82 -5.20 -30.91
N ILE A 39 -7.59 -4.96 -31.97
CA ILE A 39 -8.34 -3.71 -32.25
C ILE A 39 -9.37 -3.36 -31.15
N LEU A 40 -9.74 -4.29 -30.26
CA LEU A 40 -10.68 -4.07 -29.17
C LEU A 40 -10.05 -4.04 -27.76
N GLY A 41 -8.72 -4.15 -27.64
CA GLY A 41 -8.02 -4.12 -26.34
C GLY A 41 -8.40 -5.26 -25.39
N LEU A 42 -9.09 -6.29 -25.89
CA LEU A 42 -9.59 -7.40 -25.09
C LEU A 42 -8.45 -8.30 -24.57
N ASN A 43 -7.32 -8.32 -25.29
CA ASN A 43 -6.13 -9.08 -24.90
C ASN A 43 -5.37 -8.40 -23.74
N TYR A 44 -5.42 -7.07 -23.61
CA TYR A 44 -4.92 -6.38 -22.42
C TYR A 44 -5.70 -6.77 -21.15
N VAL A 45 -6.98 -7.12 -21.30
CA VAL A 45 -7.81 -7.61 -20.19
C VAL A 45 -7.64 -9.12 -19.99
N ALA A 46 -7.50 -9.91 -21.05
CA ALA A 46 -7.28 -11.35 -20.96
C ALA A 46 -5.89 -11.73 -20.43
N ASP A 47 -4.86 -10.93 -20.71
CA ASP A 47 -3.49 -11.04 -20.18
C ASP A 47 -3.31 -10.25 -18.88
N SER A 48 -4.27 -9.40 -18.51
CA SER A 48 -4.30 -8.87 -17.15
C SER A 48 -4.67 -9.98 -16.18
N ASP A 49 -3.78 -10.18 -15.20
CA ASP A 49 -3.90 -11.04 -14.00
C ASP A 49 -5.28 -10.93 -13.30
N LEU A 50 -6.06 -9.89 -13.59
CA LEU A 50 -7.42 -9.66 -13.11
C LEU A 50 -8.49 -10.63 -13.68
N SER A 51 -8.26 -11.28 -14.82
CA SER A 51 -9.30 -12.09 -15.48
C SER A 51 -9.40 -13.54 -14.98
N ASN A 52 -8.38 -14.05 -14.30
CA ASN A 52 -8.37 -15.40 -13.70
C ASN A 52 -8.13 -15.39 -12.17
N GLU A 53 -7.89 -14.24 -11.55
CA GLU A 53 -7.69 -14.14 -10.09
C GLU A 53 -9.02 -14.18 -9.33
N ASP A 54 -9.03 -14.92 -8.22
CA ASP A 54 -10.12 -14.92 -7.23
C ASP A 54 -10.39 -13.45 -6.80
N PRO A 55 -11.66 -12.97 -6.75
CA PRO A 55 -11.97 -11.59 -6.37
C PRO A 55 -11.33 -11.15 -5.05
N ARG A 56 -11.04 -12.09 -4.14
CA ARG A 56 -10.30 -11.83 -2.89
C ARG A 56 -8.87 -11.36 -3.13
N THR A 57 -8.18 -11.92 -4.12
CA THR A 57 -6.80 -11.58 -4.49
C THR A 57 -6.73 -10.20 -5.12
N ILE A 58 -7.67 -9.90 -6.02
CA ILE A 58 -7.77 -8.59 -6.68
C ILE A 58 -7.98 -7.48 -5.63
N ILE A 59 -8.86 -7.71 -4.66
CA ILE A 59 -9.09 -6.78 -3.54
C ILE A 59 -7.82 -6.59 -2.71
N GLY A 60 -7.11 -7.68 -2.40
CA GLY A 60 -5.84 -7.62 -1.68
C GLY A 60 -4.78 -6.79 -2.42
N ARG A 61 -4.67 -6.94 -3.75
CA ARG A 61 -3.76 -6.18 -4.60
C ARG A 61 -4.12 -4.69 -4.63
N ILE A 62 -5.40 -4.36 -4.81
CA ILE A 62 -5.88 -2.96 -4.80
C ILE A 62 -5.59 -2.29 -3.45
N ILE A 63 -5.86 -2.98 -2.34
CA ILE A 63 -5.57 -2.47 -1.00
C ILE A 63 -4.06 -2.25 -0.82
N GLY A 64 -3.23 -3.19 -1.28
CA GLY A 64 -1.77 -3.08 -1.23
C GLY A 64 -1.25 -1.85 -1.98
N VAL A 65 -1.74 -1.61 -3.20
CA VAL A 65 -1.39 -0.42 -4.00
C VAL A 65 -1.86 0.86 -3.31
N ALA A 66 -3.10 0.88 -2.80
CA ALA A 66 -3.65 2.02 -2.08
C ALA A 66 -2.84 2.35 -0.81
N PHE A 67 -2.44 1.34 -0.04
CA PHE A 67 -1.62 1.49 1.16
C PHE A 67 -0.20 1.99 0.84
N GLY A 68 0.39 1.51 -0.26
CA GLY A 68 1.68 2.02 -0.73
C GLY A 68 1.65 3.51 -1.08
N LEU A 69 0.61 3.94 -1.81
CA LEU A 69 0.38 5.34 -2.16
C LEU A 69 0.12 6.22 -0.91
N LEU A 70 -0.72 5.73 0.01
CA LEU A 70 -1.00 6.40 1.27
C LEU A 70 0.27 6.57 2.12
N GLY A 71 1.08 5.51 2.22
CA GLY A 71 2.35 5.53 2.95
C GLY A 71 3.32 6.56 2.38
N ALA A 72 3.43 6.66 1.05
CA ALA A 72 4.27 7.67 0.40
C ALA A 72 3.81 9.11 0.72
N ILE A 73 2.49 9.38 0.66
CA ILE A 73 1.91 10.68 1.04
C ILE A 73 2.23 11.01 2.50
N PHE A 74 2.17 9.99 3.35
CA PHE A 74 2.45 10.10 4.77
C PHE A 74 3.88 10.59 5.07
N VAL A 75 4.86 10.01 4.39
CA VAL A 75 6.27 10.40 4.51
C VAL A 75 6.46 11.87 4.13
N ILE A 76 5.77 12.35 3.08
CA ILE A 76 5.84 13.75 2.63
C ILE A 76 5.32 14.71 3.71
N ILE A 77 4.19 14.37 4.33
CA ILE A 77 3.57 15.20 5.38
C ILE A 77 4.49 15.28 6.61
N ILE A 78 5.09 14.16 7.02
CA ILE A 78 6.04 14.13 8.14
C ILE A 78 7.28 14.97 7.81
N LEU A 79 7.85 14.84 6.61
CA LEU A 79 8.99 15.65 6.19
C LEU A 79 8.63 17.14 6.19
N TYR A 80 7.46 17.53 5.66
CA TYR A 80 7.00 18.91 5.64
C TYR A 80 6.82 19.47 7.06
N GLY A 81 6.17 18.70 7.95
CA GLY A 81 6.01 19.04 9.36
C GLY A 81 7.34 19.17 10.09
N GLY A 82 8.27 18.24 9.86
CA GLY A 82 9.62 18.25 10.43
C GLY A 82 10.44 19.44 9.96
N PHE A 83 10.40 19.77 8.67
CA PHE A 83 11.13 20.91 8.12
C PHE A 83 10.59 22.23 8.67
N LYS A 84 9.25 22.34 8.80
CA LYS A 84 8.58 23.49 9.42
C LYS A 84 8.92 23.63 10.89
N TRP A 85 9.10 22.51 11.61
CA TRP A 85 9.53 22.51 13.01
C TRP A 85 10.98 23.00 13.14
N MET A 86 11.90 22.51 12.30
CA MET A 86 13.30 22.95 12.29
C MET A 86 13.49 24.42 11.90
N THR A 87 12.63 24.96 11.02
CA THR A 87 12.73 26.36 10.56
C THR A 87 11.88 27.35 11.37
N ALA A 88 11.20 26.92 12.43
CA ALA A 88 10.35 27.78 13.25
C ALA A 88 11.10 28.85 14.07
N GLY A 89 12.44 28.75 14.19
CA GLY A 89 13.30 29.82 14.69
C GLY A 89 12.96 30.37 16.08
N GLY A 90 12.25 29.59 16.91
CA GLY A 90 11.83 30.01 18.26
C GLY A 90 10.45 30.65 18.34
N ASN A 91 9.71 30.81 17.23
CA ASN A 91 8.32 31.26 17.30
C ASN A 91 7.42 30.11 17.83
N PRO A 92 6.76 30.28 18.99
CA PRO A 92 5.96 29.23 19.62
C PRO A 92 4.77 28.77 18.77
N ASP A 93 4.17 29.66 17.97
CA ASP A 93 3.02 29.30 17.13
C ASP A 93 3.40 28.35 16.00
N ASN A 94 4.52 28.62 15.33
CA ASN A 94 5.01 27.76 14.24
C ASN A 94 5.50 26.41 14.76
N THR A 95 6.11 26.40 15.94
CA THR A 95 6.57 25.18 16.61
C THR A 95 5.38 24.31 17.01
N THR A 96 4.32 24.90 17.57
CA THR A 96 3.10 24.19 17.98
C THR A 96 2.37 23.62 16.78
N LYS A 97 2.17 24.41 15.72
CA LYS A 97 1.55 23.94 14.47
C LYS A 97 2.34 22.81 13.82
N ALA A 98 3.67 22.89 13.80
CA ALA A 98 4.51 21.85 13.23
C ALA A 98 4.43 20.53 14.03
N ARG A 99 4.44 20.61 15.36
CA ARG A 99 4.23 19.45 16.23
C ARG A 99 2.87 18.81 16.01
N GLN A 100 1.80 19.60 15.89
CA GLN A 100 0.46 19.08 15.63
C GLN A 100 0.38 18.31 14.29
N ILE A 101 1.05 18.79 13.25
CA ILE A 101 1.14 18.11 11.95
C ILE A 101 1.89 16.77 12.10
N ILE A 102 3.00 16.74 12.83
CA ILE A 102 3.77 15.50 13.05
C ILE A 102 2.95 14.49 13.87
N PHE A 103 2.31 14.93 14.96
CA PHE A 103 1.49 14.05 15.80
C PHE A 103 0.28 13.49 15.06
N SER A 104 -0.46 14.32 14.33
CA SER A 104 -1.58 13.87 13.49
C SER A 104 -1.14 12.87 12.42
N GLY A 105 0.07 13.05 11.88
CA GLY A 105 0.73 12.03 11.08
C GLY A 105 0.92 10.73 11.86
N ILE A 106 1.72 10.73 12.93
CA ILE A 106 2.06 9.51 13.66
C ILE A 106 0.81 8.69 14.06
N ILE A 107 -0.26 9.39 14.48
CA ILE A 107 -1.54 8.75 14.82
C ILE A 107 -2.19 8.06 13.62
N GLY A 108 -2.20 8.69 12.44
CA GLY A 108 -2.72 8.05 11.23
C GLY A 108 -1.91 6.82 10.82
N LEU A 109 -0.58 6.87 10.93
CA LEU A 109 0.27 5.71 10.66
C LEU A 109 0.00 4.56 11.67
N ALA A 110 -0.15 4.89 12.94
CA ALA A 110 -0.46 3.91 13.99
C ALA A 110 -1.81 3.21 13.75
N ILE A 111 -2.84 3.95 13.33
CA ILE A 111 -4.17 3.39 13.04
C ILE A 111 -4.10 2.38 11.90
N ILE A 112 -3.34 2.67 10.84
CA ILE A 112 -3.20 1.78 9.68
C ILE A 112 -2.52 0.46 10.08
N LEU A 113 -1.45 0.54 10.87
CA LEU A 113 -0.75 -0.64 11.39
C LEU A 113 -1.66 -1.48 12.30
N MET A 114 -2.45 -0.82 13.16
CA MET A 114 -3.41 -1.51 14.02
C MET A 114 -4.55 -2.16 13.22
N ALA A 115 -5.07 -1.48 12.20
CA ALA A 115 -6.13 -2.03 11.36
C ALA A 115 -5.68 -3.34 10.70
N TRP A 116 -4.47 -3.37 10.13
CA TRP A 116 -3.92 -4.58 9.53
C TRP A 116 -3.72 -5.72 10.55
N ALA A 117 -3.21 -5.40 11.74
CA ALA A 117 -3.05 -6.38 12.81
C ALA A 117 -4.39 -6.99 13.24
N ILE A 118 -5.42 -6.16 13.42
CA ILE A 118 -6.76 -6.60 13.81
C ILE A 118 -7.40 -7.46 12.71
N THR A 119 -7.32 -7.05 11.45
CA THR A 119 -7.88 -7.84 10.33
C THR A 119 -7.28 -9.24 10.27
N ASN A 120 -5.96 -9.36 10.37
CA ASN A 120 -5.30 -10.67 10.38
C ASN A 120 -5.67 -11.50 11.61
N PHE A 121 -5.80 -10.87 12.78
CA PHE A 121 -6.22 -11.55 14.00
C PHE A 121 -7.64 -12.13 13.89
N VAL A 122 -8.58 -11.36 13.34
CA VAL A 122 -9.97 -11.80 13.16
C VAL A 122 -10.06 -12.92 12.12
N ILE A 123 -9.39 -12.77 10.97
CA ILE A 123 -9.40 -13.80 9.92
C ILE A 123 -8.74 -15.10 10.40
N GLY A 124 -7.61 -15.00 11.12
CA GLY A 124 -6.94 -16.15 11.72
C GLY A 124 -7.84 -16.89 12.70
N SER A 125 -8.48 -16.16 13.61
CA SER A 125 -9.41 -16.73 14.60
C SER A 125 -10.60 -17.44 13.94
N LEU A 126 -11.14 -16.88 12.85
CA LEU A 126 -12.25 -17.48 12.10
C LEU A 126 -11.82 -18.74 11.33
N LYS A 127 -10.62 -18.75 10.77
CA LYS A 127 -10.07 -19.91 10.07
C LYS A 127 -9.85 -21.08 11.03
N ASP A 128 -9.25 -20.82 12.19
CA ASP A 128 -9.00 -21.83 13.21
C ASP A 128 -10.30 -22.47 13.76
N ALA A 129 -11.35 -21.64 13.97
CA ALA A 129 -12.67 -22.12 14.38
C ALA A 129 -13.41 -22.94 13.30
N THR A 130 -13.14 -22.65 12.03
CA THR A 130 -13.75 -23.36 10.90
C THR A 130 -13.02 -24.67 10.58
N ASP A 131 -11.69 -24.69 10.68
CA ASP A 131 -10.89 -25.90 10.47
C ASP A 131 -11.03 -26.92 11.61
N SER A 132 -11.42 -26.48 12.81
CA SER A 132 -11.70 -27.35 13.96
C SER A 132 -13.10 -27.98 13.96
N SER A 133 -14.05 -27.49 13.15
CA SER A 133 -15.39 -28.07 13.02
C SER A 133 -15.51 -29.14 11.91
N GLY A 134 -14.54 -29.22 10.98
CA GLY A 134 -14.56 -30.14 9.84
C GLY A 134 -13.81 -31.48 10.01
N ARG A 135 -13.17 -31.73 11.15
CA ARG A 135 -12.41 -32.98 11.40
C ARG A 135 -12.95 -33.77 12.59
N GLN A 136 -14.27 -33.91 12.68
CA GLN A 136 -14.86 -35.07 13.37
C GLN A 136 -14.46 -36.30 12.55
N LYS A 137 -13.30 -36.87 12.88
CA LYS A 137 -12.84 -38.15 12.39
C LYS A 137 -13.95 -39.15 12.69
N PHE A 138 -14.73 -39.52 11.67
CA PHE A 138 -15.52 -40.73 11.73
C PHE A 138 -14.53 -41.87 11.96
N PRO A 139 -14.61 -42.58 13.11
CA PRO A 139 -13.83 -43.79 13.29
C PRO A 139 -14.27 -44.74 12.19
N ASP A 140 -13.32 -45.20 11.37
CA ASP A 140 -13.55 -46.28 10.41
C ASP A 140 -14.04 -47.50 11.20
N LEU A 141 -15.36 -47.71 11.19
CA LEU A 141 -15.99 -48.91 11.73
C LEU A 141 -15.61 -50.08 10.82
N LYS A 142 -14.81 -51.00 11.37
CA LYS A 142 -14.58 -52.34 10.83
C LYS A 142 -15.86 -53.15 10.79
#